data_AF-A0A6H0XWH6-F1
#
_entry.id   AF-A0A6H0XWH6-F1
#
_cell.length_a   1.000
_cell.length_b   1.000
_cell.length_c   1.000
_cell.angle_alpha   90.00
_cell.angle_beta   90.00
_cell.angle_gamma   90.00
#
_symmetry.space_group_name_H-M   'P 1'
#
loop_
_entity.id
_entity.type
_entity.pdbx_description
1 polymer ?
#
loop_
_entity_poly.entity_id
_entity_poly.type
_entity_poly.pdbx_seq_one_letter_code
_entity_poly.pdbx_strand_id
1 'polypeptide(L)'
;MNANLTNALKALLRIRKAYTIMSNIYQIEQDYASKLAAQDGSTRISASSRRRSFDFSLAAGVDDFSSLSDNPVDHFIHVGLCFSYGMLQWALSIVPAPFDKALAFMSFKGDRTVGHSLMWEATKYPEDIHGALSSFTTLIIYNGLSSRCDIRPADAVPYDRVTALLQNLRRLYPDSHKWDVQQAMMLASHERKLEEAIQVLQPGVEDKQAPKFITALCVFEQGCKYLFAHNYDACAKSFTELPKYTDWSVALFHYIVGISYVDAHRKALRNGGDPEQTKRYAALANKSLSLVMGECGKRKVLGRPVPIEVYVKNNMNRYLAKQAAQKCTLVEAIDVSPAEELIWLHGAHDSMPEAQLQVSLEELESYKTANDEEAARTALLKAACLRSLGQISSAREEIEQHVLIHTSTARNWGRHASNWVLPAADYEVAVCLWHEAGPDKQDQAKLRACAEHLKAASKASGHDLQTFQGIKISTGIGTLKKLGIEV
;
A
#
# COMPACT_ATOMS: atom_id res chain seq x y z
N MET A 1 2.36 0.36 -35.81
CA MET A 1 1.56 0.60 -34.59
C MET A 1 1.96 -0.44 -33.54
N ASN A 2 2.53 -0.02 -32.39
CA ASN A 2 3.11 -0.93 -31.39
C ASN A 2 2.10 -2.01 -30.94
N ALA A 3 2.44 -3.31 -31.05
CA ALA A 3 1.59 -4.42 -30.64
C ALA A 3 1.06 -4.28 -29.19
N ASN A 4 1.84 -3.63 -28.32
CA ASN A 4 1.46 -3.31 -26.95
C ASN A 4 0.30 -2.31 -26.84
N LEU A 5 0.21 -1.32 -27.74
CA LEU A 5 -0.89 -0.34 -27.72
C LEU A 5 -2.20 -0.98 -28.15
N THR A 6 -2.16 -1.81 -29.19
CA THR A 6 -3.33 -2.58 -29.65
C THR A 6 -3.84 -3.52 -28.57
N ASN A 7 -2.94 -4.21 -27.84
CA ASN A 7 -3.31 -5.07 -26.73
C ASN A 7 -3.89 -4.28 -25.56
N ALA A 8 -3.33 -3.11 -25.23
CA ALA A 8 -3.87 -2.23 -24.20
C ALA A 8 -5.28 -1.73 -24.56
N LEU A 9 -5.52 -1.31 -25.81
CA LEU A 9 -6.84 -0.90 -26.28
C LEU A 9 -7.85 -2.05 -26.22
N LYS A 10 -7.47 -3.26 -26.64
CA LYS A 10 -8.32 -4.46 -26.50
C LYS A 10 -8.66 -4.75 -25.03
N ALA A 11 -7.70 -4.60 -24.11
CA ALA A 11 -7.93 -4.77 -22.69
C ALA A 11 -8.93 -3.72 -22.15
N LEU A 12 -8.77 -2.45 -22.53
CA LEU A 12 -9.70 -1.37 -22.15
C LEU A 12 -11.12 -1.62 -22.66
N LEU A 13 -11.28 -2.07 -23.91
CA LEU A 13 -12.60 -2.44 -24.46
C LEU A 13 -13.24 -3.60 -23.70
N ARG A 14 -12.44 -4.59 -23.28
CA ARG A 14 -12.93 -5.69 -22.44
C ARG A 14 -13.39 -5.20 -21.08
N ILE A 15 -12.64 -4.30 -20.44
CA ILE A 15 -13.02 -3.68 -19.17
C ILE A 15 -14.33 -2.89 -19.33
N ARG A 16 -14.46 -2.10 -20.39
CA ARG A 16 -15.70 -1.38 -20.70
C ARG A 16 -16.89 -2.31 -20.86
N LYS A 17 -16.74 -3.38 -21.65
CA LYS A 17 -17.79 -4.37 -21.85
C LYS A 17 -18.17 -5.05 -20.54
N ALA A 18 -17.19 -5.43 -19.73
CA ALA A 18 -17.40 -6.04 -18.42
C ALA A 18 -18.16 -5.09 -17.48
N TYR A 19 -17.75 -3.82 -17.42
CA TYR A 19 -18.42 -2.78 -16.64
C TYR A 19 -19.89 -2.63 -17.03
N THR A 20 -20.19 -2.46 -18.32
CA THR A 20 -21.57 -2.29 -18.79
C THR A 20 -22.42 -3.51 -18.49
N ILE A 21 -21.90 -4.72 -18.70
CA ILE A 21 -22.64 -5.96 -18.43
C ILE A 21 -22.94 -6.08 -16.93
N MET A 22 -21.93 -5.94 -16.06
CA MET A 22 -22.13 -6.07 -14.61
C MET A 22 -23.05 -4.99 -14.06
N SER A 23 -22.91 -3.74 -14.53
CA SER A 23 -23.80 -2.64 -14.13
C SER A 23 -25.26 -2.92 -14.50
N ASN A 24 -25.51 -3.52 -15.68
CA ASN A 24 -26.86 -3.87 -16.11
C ASN A 24 -27.44 -5.03 -15.28
N ILE A 25 -26.65 -6.08 -15.03
CA ILE A 25 -27.08 -7.21 -14.19
C ILE A 25 -27.39 -6.72 -12.78
N TYR A 26 -26.52 -5.87 -12.23
CA TYR A 26 -26.73 -5.25 -10.92
C TYR A 26 -28.03 -4.45 -10.84
N GLN A 27 -28.34 -3.64 -11.86
CA GLN A 27 -29.61 -2.91 -11.90
C GLN A 27 -30.82 -3.85 -11.97
N ILE A 28 -30.74 -4.91 -12.80
CA ILE A 28 -31.81 -5.91 -12.91
C ILE A 28 -32.08 -6.59 -11.56
N GLU A 29 -31.02 -6.94 -10.83
CA GLU A 29 -31.14 -7.56 -9.51
C GLU A 29 -31.76 -6.61 -8.48
N GLN A 30 -31.35 -5.34 -8.46
CA GLN A 30 -31.96 -4.32 -7.59
C GLN A 30 -33.45 -4.12 -7.89
N ASP A 31 -33.82 -4.09 -9.18
CA ASP A 31 -35.21 -3.98 -9.59
C ASP A 31 -36.02 -5.23 -9.22
N TYR A 32 -35.41 -6.41 -9.30
CA TYR A 32 -36.01 -7.68 -8.88
C TYR A 32 -36.25 -7.72 -7.37
N ALA A 33 -35.23 -7.41 -6.57
CA ALA A 33 -35.34 -7.33 -5.11
C ALA A 33 -36.39 -6.31 -4.67
N SER A 34 -36.43 -5.14 -5.31
CA SER A 34 -37.44 -4.10 -5.03
C SER A 34 -38.87 -4.58 -5.30
N LYS A 35 -39.08 -5.37 -6.36
CA LYS A 35 -40.39 -5.95 -6.69
C LYS A 35 -40.83 -7.00 -5.68
N LEU A 36 -39.91 -7.87 -5.24
CA LEU A 36 -40.19 -8.88 -4.21
C LEU A 36 -40.53 -8.23 -2.87
N ALA A 37 -39.73 -7.25 -2.43
CA ALA A 37 -39.98 -6.51 -1.20
C ALA A 37 -41.33 -5.77 -1.22
N ALA A 38 -41.76 -5.27 -2.38
CA ALA A 38 -43.08 -4.66 -2.56
C ALA A 38 -44.24 -5.69 -2.52
N GLN A 39 -43.98 -6.95 -2.88
CA GLN A 39 -44.97 -8.03 -2.84
C GLN A 39 -45.15 -8.60 -1.42
N ASP A 40 -44.09 -8.68 -0.63
CA ASP A 40 -44.11 -9.14 0.78
C ASP A 40 -44.65 -8.09 1.77
N GLY A 41 -45.09 -6.92 1.28
CA GLY A 41 -45.63 -5.80 2.04
C GLY A 41 -46.98 -6.01 2.74
N SER A 42 -47.26 -7.21 3.28
CA SER A 42 -48.27 -7.40 4.32
C SER A 42 -47.61 -7.49 5.70
N THR A 43 -47.54 -6.34 6.37
CA THR A 43 -47.26 -6.15 7.82
C THR A 43 -45.92 -6.65 8.38
N ARG A 44 -44.92 -5.75 8.43
CA ARG A 44 -44.14 -5.42 9.65
C ARG A 44 -43.19 -4.25 9.39
N ILE A 45 -43.73 -3.03 9.50
CA ILE A 45 -42.89 -1.84 9.70
C ILE A 45 -42.46 -1.84 11.16
N SER A 46 -41.27 -2.36 11.45
CA SER A 46 -40.54 -2.09 12.68
C SER A 46 -39.62 -0.91 12.43
N ALA A 47 -40.07 0.28 12.83
CA ALA A 47 -39.24 1.48 12.87
C ALA A 47 -38.22 1.35 14.01
N SER A 48 -37.09 0.67 13.77
CA SER A 48 -35.95 0.69 14.70
C SER A 48 -34.89 1.66 14.19
N SER A 49 -34.80 2.80 14.88
CA SER A 49 -33.68 3.75 15.00
C SER A 49 -32.54 3.64 13.98
N ARG A 50 -32.43 4.66 13.12
CA ARG A 50 -31.21 5.06 12.40
C ARG A 50 -30.02 5.16 13.36
N ARG A 51 -29.23 4.10 13.46
CA ARG A 51 -27.78 4.21 13.72
C ARG A 51 -27.11 4.18 12.35
N ARG A 52 -26.25 5.16 12.08
CA ARG A 52 -25.42 5.20 10.86
C ARG A 52 -24.36 4.09 10.96
N SER A 53 -24.72 2.85 10.65
CA SER A 53 -23.76 1.87 10.12
C SER A 53 -23.87 1.88 8.60
N PHE A 54 -22.73 1.86 7.93
CA PHE A 54 -22.58 1.86 6.48
C PHE A 54 -22.94 0.48 5.90
N ASP A 55 -24.19 0.03 6.10
CA ASP A 55 -24.65 -1.22 5.52
C ASP A 55 -25.29 -1.02 4.15
N PHE A 56 -24.86 -1.86 3.23
CA PHE A 56 -25.55 -2.15 1.99
C PHE A 56 -26.92 -2.72 2.34
N SER A 57 -27.99 -1.93 2.19
CA SER A 57 -29.34 -2.50 2.11
C SER A 57 -29.59 -2.78 0.64
N LEU A 58 -29.73 -4.06 0.29
CA LEU A 58 -30.58 -4.42 -0.83
C LEU A 58 -31.92 -3.70 -0.60
N ALA A 59 -32.53 -3.10 -1.64
CA ALA A 59 -33.75 -2.27 -1.60
C ALA A 59 -34.44 -2.13 -0.23
N ALA A 60 -34.51 -0.91 0.32
CA ALA A 60 -35.09 -0.55 1.63
C ALA A 60 -35.83 -1.68 2.38
N GLY A 61 -35.11 -2.41 3.25
CA GLY A 61 -35.70 -3.39 4.17
C GLY A 61 -35.27 -4.84 3.99
N VAL A 62 -34.38 -5.16 3.05
CA VAL A 62 -33.80 -6.50 2.88
C VAL A 62 -32.34 -6.51 3.35
N ASP A 63 -32.10 -7.14 4.50
CA ASP A 63 -30.77 -7.21 5.14
C ASP A 63 -29.90 -8.38 4.61
N ASP A 64 -30.50 -9.39 3.98
CA ASP A 64 -29.83 -10.61 3.49
C ASP A 64 -30.55 -11.15 2.24
N PHE A 65 -29.82 -11.43 1.15
CA PHE A 65 -30.38 -12.00 -0.08
C PHE A 65 -30.98 -13.39 0.14
N SER A 66 -30.55 -14.11 1.17
CA SER A 66 -31.14 -15.41 1.56
C SER A 66 -32.63 -15.30 1.89
N SER A 67 -33.10 -14.12 2.28
CA SER A 67 -34.53 -13.88 2.51
C SER A 67 -35.36 -13.76 1.22
N LEU A 68 -34.72 -13.60 0.06
CA LEU A 68 -35.38 -13.40 -1.24
C LEU A 68 -35.39 -14.64 -2.14
N SER A 69 -34.45 -15.56 -1.98
CA SER A 69 -34.41 -16.81 -2.75
C SER A 69 -33.64 -17.88 -2.00
N ASP A 70 -34.22 -19.08 -1.86
CA ASP A 70 -33.53 -20.27 -1.33
C ASP A 70 -32.76 -21.04 -2.42
N ASN A 71 -32.81 -20.59 -3.68
CA ASN A 71 -32.17 -21.30 -4.79
C ASN A 71 -30.64 -21.13 -4.73
N PRO A 72 -29.85 -22.23 -4.69
CA PRO A 72 -28.40 -22.14 -4.63
C PRO A 72 -27.78 -21.48 -5.87
N VAL A 73 -28.43 -21.56 -7.04
CA VAL A 73 -27.96 -20.89 -8.27
C VAL A 73 -28.13 -19.38 -8.16
N ASP A 74 -29.24 -18.91 -7.59
CA ASP A 74 -29.50 -17.48 -7.40
C ASP A 74 -28.48 -16.90 -6.42
N HIS A 75 -28.19 -17.61 -5.32
CA HIS A 75 -27.11 -17.24 -4.40
C HIS A 75 -25.76 -17.17 -5.10
N PHE A 76 -25.37 -18.20 -5.86
CA PHE A 76 -24.10 -18.20 -6.59
C PHE A 76 -23.97 -16.99 -7.54
N ILE A 77 -25.04 -16.66 -8.25
CA ILE A 77 -25.10 -15.49 -9.16
C ILE A 77 -24.99 -14.19 -8.36
N HIS A 78 -25.75 -14.03 -7.28
CA HIS A 78 -25.75 -12.84 -6.43
C HIS A 78 -24.36 -12.59 -5.84
N VAL A 79 -23.78 -13.59 -5.17
CA VAL A 79 -22.45 -13.50 -4.55
C VAL A 79 -21.38 -13.23 -5.60
N GLY A 80 -21.47 -13.91 -6.75
CA GLY A 80 -20.58 -13.68 -7.89
C GLY A 80 -20.65 -12.27 -8.45
N LEU A 81 -21.85 -11.69 -8.54
CA LEU A 81 -22.09 -10.32 -8.99
C LEU A 81 -21.55 -9.30 -7.98
N CYS A 82 -21.89 -9.47 -6.69
CA CYS A 82 -21.39 -8.63 -5.59
C CYS A 82 -19.86 -8.58 -5.57
N PHE A 83 -19.20 -9.74 -5.62
CA PHE A 83 -17.73 -9.78 -5.67
C PHE A 83 -17.18 -9.15 -6.95
N SER A 84 -17.64 -9.59 -8.13
CA SER A 84 -17.03 -9.20 -9.41
C SER A 84 -17.24 -7.73 -9.73
N TYR A 85 -18.47 -7.23 -9.52
CA TYR A 85 -18.80 -5.84 -9.73
C TYR A 85 -18.18 -4.95 -8.64
N GLY A 86 -18.21 -5.42 -7.39
CA GLY A 86 -17.55 -4.73 -6.27
C GLY A 86 -16.05 -4.54 -6.50
N MET A 87 -15.35 -5.60 -6.89
CA MET A 87 -13.93 -5.58 -7.23
C MET A 87 -13.66 -4.66 -8.43
N LEU A 88 -14.51 -4.69 -9.47
CA LEU A 88 -14.36 -3.81 -10.62
C LEU A 88 -14.52 -2.33 -10.23
N GLN A 89 -15.54 -2.00 -9.44
CA GLN A 89 -15.79 -0.65 -8.93
C GLN A 89 -14.62 -0.15 -8.09
N TRP A 90 -14.14 -1.00 -7.17
CA TRP A 90 -12.99 -0.70 -6.33
C TRP A 90 -11.72 -0.48 -7.16
N ALA A 91 -11.38 -1.41 -8.06
CA ALA A 91 -10.18 -1.34 -8.89
C ALA A 91 -10.16 -0.07 -9.77
N LEU A 92 -11.30 0.30 -10.35
CA LEU A 92 -11.45 1.53 -11.13
C LEU A 92 -11.33 2.80 -10.27
N SER A 93 -11.64 2.73 -8.98
CA SER A 93 -11.57 3.86 -8.05
C SER A 93 -10.15 4.17 -7.55
N ILE A 94 -9.21 3.24 -7.71
CA ILE A 94 -7.81 3.37 -7.24
C ILE A 94 -6.81 3.50 -8.40
N VAL A 95 -7.29 3.67 -9.64
CA VAL A 95 -6.41 3.83 -10.79
C VAL A 95 -5.55 5.09 -10.62
N PRO A 96 -4.22 4.99 -10.74
CA PRO A 96 -3.35 6.14 -10.54
C PRO A 96 -3.55 7.23 -11.60
N ALA A 97 -3.37 8.50 -11.20
CA ALA A 97 -3.53 9.67 -12.06
C ALA A 97 -2.82 9.61 -13.43
N PRO A 98 -1.60 9.02 -13.56
CA PRO A 98 -0.95 8.83 -14.85
C PRO A 98 -1.74 8.00 -15.88
N PHE A 99 -2.77 7.26 -15.44
CA PHE A 99 -3.66 6.45 -16.26
C PHE A 99 -5.07 7.06 -16.43
N ASP A 100 -5.37 8.21 -15.80
CA ASP A 100 -6.70 8.85 -15.85
C ASP A 100 -7.17 9.16 -17.27
N LYS A 101 -6.26 9.57 -18.16
CA LYS A 101 -6.59 9.85 -19.57
C LYS A 101 -7.09 8.60 -20.30
N ALA A 102 -6.62 7.41 -19.92
CA ALA A 102 -7.09 6.16 -20.49
C ALA A 102 -8.49 5.79 -19.97
N LEU A 103 -8.80 6.12 -18.71
CA LEU A 103 -10.14 5.93 -18.13
C LEU A 103 -11.15 6.95 -18.62
N ALA A 104 -10.75 8.22 -18.79
CA ALA A 104 -11.61 9.31 -19.26
C ALA A 104 -12.22 8.99 -20.63
N PHE A 105 -11.47 8.28 -21.49
CA PHE A 105 -11.97 7.77 -22.77
C PHE A 105 -13.13 6.77 -22.64
N MET A 106 -13.26 6.10 -21.49
CA MET A 106 -14.21 5.02 -21.32
C MET A 106 -15.57 5.44 -20.76
N SER A 107 -15.73 6.69 -20.30
CA SER A 107 -16.99 7.27 -19.79
C SER A 107 -17.58 6.59 -18.54
N PHE A 108 -16.81 5.79 -17.81
CA PHE A 108 -17.20 5.25 -16.50
C PHE A 108 -16.11 5.48 -15.46
N LYS A 109 -16.54 5.66 -14.22
CA LYS A 109 -15.67 5.92 -13.06
C LYS A 109 -16.01 4.89 -11.98
N GLY A 110 -14.99 4.33 -11.34
CA GLY A 110 -15.19 3.45 -10.21
C GLY A 110 -15.70 4.21 -8.99
N ASP A 111 -16.63 3.60 -8.25
CA ASP A 111 -17.07 4.06 -6.94
C ASP A 111 -16.50 3.16 -5.85
N ARG A 112 -15.59 3.70 -5.05
CA ARG A 112 -14.93 2.98 -3.95
C ARG A 112 -15.96 2.50 -2.91
N THR A 113 -16.96 3.34 -2.59
CA THR A 113 -17.95 3.03 -1.55
C THR A 113 -18.82 1.86 -1.99
N VAL A 114 -19.35 1.91 -3.21
CA VAL A 114 -20.12 0.80 -3.80
C VAL A 114 -19.26 -0.46 -3.89
N GLY A 115 -18.01 -0.32 -4.32
CA GLY A 115 -17.07 -1.44 -4.41
C GLY A 115 -16.90 -2.18 -3.08
N HIS A 116 -16.61 -1.45 -2.00
CA HIS A 116 -16.49 -2.02 -0.66
C HIS A 116 -17.80 -2.65 -0.17
N SER A 117 -18.91 -1.96 -0.37
CA SER A 117 -20.24 -2.38 0.05
C SER A 117 -20.59 -3.76 -0.52
N LEU A 118 -20.42 -3.93 -1.84
CA LEU A 118 -20.71 -5.18 -2.52
C LEU A 118 -19.74 -6.30 -2.14
N MET A 119 -18.45 -5.99 -1.95
CA MET A 119 -17.49 -6.99 -1.48
C MET A 119 -17.85 -7.49 -0.08
N TRP A 120 -18.23 -6.58 0.84
CA TRP A 120 -18.71 -6.95 2.17
C TRP A 120 -19.96 -7.82 2.13
N GLU A 121 -20.89 -7.55 1.20
CA GLU A 121 -22.07 -8.40 1.00
C GLU A 121 -21.66 -9.83 0.63
N ALA A 122 -20.76 -9.98 -0.35
CA ALA A 122 -20.26 -11.30 -0.74
C ALA A 122 -19.55 -12.05 0.41
N THR A 123 -18.94 -11.34 1.38
CA THR A 123 -18.29 -12.00 2.53
C THR A 123 -19.25 -12.73 3.48
N LYS A 124 -20.56 -12.46 3.39
CA LYS A 124 -21.58 -13.18 4.16
C LYS A 124 -21.69 -14.67 3.78
N TYR A 125 -21.20 -15.04 2.59
CA TYR A 125 -21.28 -16.40 2.05
C TYR A 125 -19.87 -16.97 1.81
N PRO A 126 -19.05 -17.15 2.86
CA PRO A 126 -17.64 -17.54 2.72
C PRO A 126 -17.45 -18.96 2.17
N GLU A 127 -18.49 -19.80 2.19
CA GLU A 127 -18.50 -21.14 1.61
C GLU A 127 -18.44 -21.10 0.06
N ASP A 128 -18.96 -20.02 -0.52
CA ASP A 128 -18.92 -19.75 -1.96
C ASP A 128 -17.54 -19.25 -2.37
N ILE A 129 -17.04 -19.69 -3.53
CA ILE A 129 -15.72 -19.27 -4.03
C ILE A 129 -15.62 -17.75 -4.20
N HIS A 130 -16.68 -17.07 -4.65
CA HIS A 130 -16.73 -15.62 -4.78
C HIS A 130 -16.76 -14.95 -3.42
N GLY A 131 -17.46 -15.53 -2.44
CA GLY A 131 -17.46 -15.04 -1.06
C GLY A 131 -16.10 -15.20 -0.38
N ALA A 132 -15.43 -16.34 -0.56
CA ALA A 132 -14.07 -16.58 -0.07
C ALA A 132 -13.05 -15.62 -0.73
N LEU A 133 -13.13 -15.41 -2.05
CA LEU A 133 -12.30 -14.46 -2.76
C LEU A 133 -12.58 -13.02 -2.32
N SER A 134 -13.85 -12.64 -2.17
CA SER A 134 -14.25 -11.33 -1.66
C SER A 134 -13.71 -11.09 -0.26
N SER A 135 -13.76 -12.12 0.60
CA SER A 135 -13.24 -12.05 1.97
C SER A 135 -11.72 -11.85 1.96
N PHE A 136 -10.99 -12.63 1.15
CA PHE A 136 -9.54 -12.46 1.00
C PHE A 136 -9.17 -11.06 0.47
N THR A 137 -9.85 -10.58 -0.57
CA THR A 137 -9.63 -9.24 -1.13
C THR A 137 -9.96 -8.16 -0.09
N THR A 138 -11.05 -8.30 0.64
CA THR A 138 -11.44 -7.38 1.72
C THR A 138 -10.37 -7.31 2.80
N LEU A 139 -9.83 -8.45 3.23
CA LEU A 139 -8.72 -8.49 4.18
C LEU A 139 -7.48 -7.75 3.64
N ILE A 140 -7.07 -7.98 2.38
CA ILE A 140 -5.94 -7.26 1.75
C ILE A 140 -6.17 -5.75 1.76
N ILE A 141 -7.39 -5.30 1.42
CA ILE A 141 -7.68 -3.87 1.34
C ILE A 141 -7.59 -3.24 2.73
N TYR A 142 -8.20 -3.83 3.76
CA TYR A 142 -8.20 -3.23 5.10
C TYR A 142 -6.87 -3.39 5.83
N ASN A 143 -6.26 -4.57 5.79
CA ASN A 143 -5.00 -4.86 6.48
C ASN A 143 -3.79 -4.25 5.77
N GLY A 144 -3.89 -3.99 4.46
CA GLY A 144 -2.81 -3.45 3.65
C GLY A 144 -3.00 -1.98 3.26
N LEU A 145 -3.99 -1.69 2.41
CA LEU A 145 -4.10 -0.37 1.77
C LEU A 145 -4.71 0.68 2.69
N SER A 146 -5.82 0.37 3.36
CA SER A 146 -6.51 1.31 4.24
C SER A 146 -5.78 1.53 5.55
N SER A 147 -5.17 0.50 6.14
CA SER A 147 -4.36 0.63 7.36
C SER A 147 -3.20 1.60 7.20
N ARG A 148 -2.59 1.64 6.01
CA ARG A 148 -1.45 2.51 5.63
C ARG A 148 -1.85 3.92 5.19
N CYS A 149 -3.13 4.26 5.17
CA CYS A 149 -3.59 5.63 4.91
C CYS A 149 -3.59 6.43 6.22
N ASP A 150 -2.77 7.48 6.29
CA ASP A 150 -2.56 8.22 7.54
C ASP A 150 -3.73 9.20 7.84
N ILE A 151 -4.25 9.88 6.81
CA ILE A 151 -5.37 10.84 6.94
C ILE A 151 -6.69 10.12 6.67
N ARG A 152 -7.27 9.57 7.74
CA ARG A 152 -8.55 8.83 7.72
C ARG A 152 -9.32 8.98 9.04
N PRO A 153 -10.65 8.80 9.04
CA PRO A 153 -11.43 8.67 10.27
C PRO A 153 -10.92 7.54 11.17
N ALA A 154 -11.10 7.66 12.48
CA ALA A 154 -10.64 6.66 13.45
C ALA A 154 -11.27 5.27 13.22
N ASP A 155 -12.53 5.25 12.77
CA ASP A 155 -13.32 4.05 12.46
C ASP A 155 -13.16 3.54 11.01
N ALA A 156 -12.25 4.11 10.23
CA ALA A 156 -12.08 3.77 8.82
C ALA A 156 -11.66 2.32 8.56
N VAL A 157 -11.06 1.65 9.56
CA VAL A 157 -10.76 0.22 9.52
C VAL A 157 -11.60 -0.47 10.60
N PRO A 158 -12.57 -1.33 10.22
CA PRO A 158 -13.43 -2.01 11.18
C PRO A 158 -12.71 -3.25 11.74
N TYR A 159 -11.74 -3.04 12.62
CA TYR A 159 -10.83 -4.10 13.12
C TYR A 159 -11.58 -5.32 13.67
N ASP A 160 -12.66 -5.13 14.43
CA ASP A 160 -13.46 -6.25 14.96
C ASP A 160 -14.09 -7.09 13.84
N ARG A 161 -14.66 -6.44 12.82
CA ARG A 161 -15.29 -7.12 11.67
C ARG A 161 -14.25 -7.87 10.84
N VAL A 162 -13.09 -7.25 10.61
CA VAL A 162 -11.96 -7.85 9.88
C VAL A 162 -11.38 -9.05 10.65
N THR A 163 -11.26 -8.93 11.98
CA THR A 163 -10.80 -10.03 12.86
C THR A 163 -11.78 -11.20 12.82
N ALA A 164 -13.08 -10.93 12.97
CA ALA A 164 -14.11 -11.96 12.90
C ALA A 164 -14.13 -12.66 11.54
N LEU A 165 -13.99 -11.90 10.44
CA LEU A 165 -13.91 -12.45 9.09
C LEU A 165 -12.72 -13.39 8.93
N LEU A 166 -11.53 -12.99 9.38
CA LEU A 166 -10.34 -13.84 9.32
C LEU A 166 -10.49 -15.11 10.17
N GLN A 167 -11.03 -15.00 11.39
CA GLN A 167 -11.29 -16.16 12.25
C GLN A 167 -12.26 -17.14 11.60
N ASN A 168 -13.30 -16.64 10.94
CA ASN A 168 -14.26 -17.48 10.22
C ASN A 168 -13.59 -18.23 9.06
N LEU A 169 -12.81 -17.53 8.23
CA LEU A 169 -12.08 -18.13 7.12
C LEU A 169 -11.05 -19.18 7.56
N ARG A 170 -10.37 -18.96 8.69
CA ARG A 170 -9.45 -19.97 9.26
C ARG A 170 -10.18 -21.22 9.72
N ARG A 171 -11.42 -21.10 10.19
CA ARG A 171 -12.25 -22.27 10.55
C ARG A 171 -12.70 -23.05 9.33
N LEU A 172 -13.11 -22.35 8.27
CA LEU A 172 -13.61 -22.95 7.03
C LEU A 172 -12.49 -23.54 6.17
N TYR A 173 -11.32 -22.90 6.16
CA TYR A 173 -10.17 -23.28 5.33
C TYR A 173 -8.88 -23.35 6.18
N PRO A 174 -8.80 -24.30 7.15
CA PRO A 174 -7.72 -24.35 8.14
C PRO A 174 -6.34 -24.59 7.55
N ASP A 175 -6.26 -25.31 6.43
CA ASP A 175 -4.98 -25.70 5.80
C ASP A 175 -4.39 -24.58 4.92
N SER A 176 -5.00 -23.39 4.87
CA SER A 176 -4.59 -22.34 3.95
C SER A 176 -3.68 -21.27 4.58
N HIS A 177 -2.40 -21.30 4.21
CA HIS A 177 -1.37 -20.35 4.67
C HIS A 177 -1.63 -18.87 4.33
N LYS A 178 -2.53 -18.58 3.37
CA LYS A 178 -2.89 -17.19 3.03
C LYS A 178 -3.52 -16.45 4.21
N TRP A 179 -4.10 -17.17 5.17
CA TRP A 179 -4.64 -16.58 6.40
C TRP A 179 -3.57 -16.19 7.39
N ASP A 180 -2.43 -16.90 7.41
CA ASP A 180 -1.28 -16.53 8.25
C ASP A 180 -0.70 -15.19 7.78
N VAL A 181 -0.68 -14.95 6.46
CA VAL A 181 -0.32 -13.63 5.90
C VAL A 181 -1.24 -12.53 6.41
N GLN A 182 -2.55 -12.73 6.33
CA GLN A 182 -3.51 -11.74 6.78
C GLN A 182 -3.42 -11.50 8.30
N GLN A 183 -3.20 -12.55 9.08
CA GLN A 183 -2.97 -12.45 10.52
C GLN A 183 -1.71 -11.65 10.84
N ALA A 184 -0.59 -11.92 10.16
CA ALA A 184 0.65 -11.19 10.35
C ALA A 184 0.54 -9.71 9.95
N MET A 185 -0.22 -9.40 8.90
CA MET A 185 -0.52 -8.02 8.54
C MET A 185 -1.31 -7.30 9.65
N MET A 186 -2.27 -7.96 10.28
CA MET A 186 -3.05 -7.43 11.40
C MET A 186 -2.18 -7.22 12.64
N LEU A 187 -1.41 -8.24 13.05
CA LEU A 187 -0.50 -8.15 14.20
C LEU A 187 0.47 -6.97 14.07
N ALA A 188 1.04 -6.78 12.87
CA ALA A 188 1.92 -5.65 12.61
C ALA A 188 1.17 -4.31 12.58
N SER A 189 0.13 -4.17 11.75
CA SER A 189 -0.47 -2.86 11.41
C SER A 189 -1.50 -2.36 12.43
N HIS A 190 -2.05 -3.26 13.25
CA HIS A 190 -3.04 -2.91 14.29
C HIS A 190 -2.42 -2.96 15.69
N GLU A 191 -1.66 -4.01 15.99
CA GLU A 191 -1.15 -4.24 17.35
C GLU A 191 0.33 -3.85 17.53
N ARG A 192 1.03 -3.47 16.45
CA ARG A 192 2.49 -3.17 16.45
C ARG A 192 3.35 -4.32 16.96
N LYS A 193 2.86 -5.55 16.82
CA LYS A 193 3.53 -6.79 17.22
C LYS A 193 4.30 -7.38 16.04
N LEU A 194 5.37 -6.69 15.65
CA LEU A 194 6.16 -7.04 14.47
C LEU A 194 6.83 -8.42 14.61
N GLU A 195 7.35 -8.74 15.79
CA GLU A 195 8.02 -10.01 16.06
C GLU A 195 7.04 -11.19 16.02
N GLU A 196 5.84 -11.05 16.56
CA GLU A 196 4.78 -12.06 16.45
C GLU A 196 4.33 -12.22 14.99
N ALA A 197 4.22 -11.11 14.24
CA ALA A 197 3.92 -11.18 12.80
C ALA A 197 4.98 -11.97 12.02
N ILE A 198 6.26 -11.84 12.37
CA ILE A 198 7.34 -12.64 11.78
C ILE A 198 7.19 -14.12 12.13
N GLN A 199 6.84 -14.44 13.38
CA GLN A 199 6.64 -15.82 13.84
C GLN A 199 5.49 -16.51 13.10
N VAL A 200 4.37 -15.81 12.90
CA VAL A 200 3.21 -16.33 12.16
C VAL A 200 3.57 -16.60 10.68
N LEU A 201 4.45 -15.79 10.10
CA LEU A 201 4.93 -15.96 8.72
C LEU A 201 6.07 -16.98 8.59
N GLN A 202 6.58 -17.56 9.68
CA GLN A 202 7.59 -18.61 9.56
C GLN A 202 7.00 -19.75 8.75
N PRO A 203 7.71 -20.23 7.70
CA PRO A 203 7.17 -21.28 6.87
C PRO A 203 6.90 -22.52 7.73
N GLY A 204 5.61 -22.78 7.97
CA GLY A 204 5.14 -24.13 8.20
C GLY A 204 5.60 -24.97 7.01
N VAL A 205 6.08 -26.19 7.31
CA VAL A 205 6.55 -27.23 6.37
C VAL A 205 6.14 -26.94 4.92
N GLU A 206 7.10 -26.68 4.03
CA GLU A 206 6.89 -26.42 2.59
C GLU A 206 5.62 -27.07 2.06
N ASP A 207 4.52 -26.32 1.99
CA ASP A 207 3.33 -26.81 1.30
C ASP A 207 3.63 -26.79 -0.19
N LYS A 208 4.23 -27.88 -0.68
CA LYS A 208 4.55 -28.09 -2.09
C LYS A 208 3.30 -28.04 -2.98
N GLN A 209 2.10 -28.07 -2.41
CA GLN A 209 0.83 -28.00 -3.12
C GLN A 209 0.27 -26.56 -3.20
N ALA A 210 0.82 -25.61 -2.44
CA ALA A 210 0.37 -24.22 -2.49
C ALA A 210 0.62 -23.60 -3.88
N PRO A 211 -0.37 -22.87 -4.45
CA PRO A 211 -0.15 -22.12 -5.69
C PRO A 211 1.01 -21.12 -5.55
N LYS A 212 1.89 -21.04 -6.56
CA LYS A 212 3.09 -20.18 -6.53
C LYS A 212 2.82 -18.73 -6.11
N PHE A 213 1.67 -18.16 -6.47
CA PHE A 213 1.33 -16.78 -6.10
C PHE A 213 1.13 -16.61 -4.58
N ILE A 214 0.57 -17.61 -3.90
CA ILE A 214 0.40 -17.60 -2.44
C ILE A 214 1.77 -17.66 -1.77
N THR A 215 2.63 -18.59 -2.22
CA THR A 215 4.00 -18.68 -1.71
C THR A 215 4.77 -17.39 -1.94
N ALA A 216 4.64 -16.77 -3.12
CA ALA A 216 5.24 -15.47 -3.41
C ALA A 216 4.75 -14.38 -2.44
N LEU A 217 3.45 -14.32 -2.16
CA LEU A 217 2.89 -13.36 -1.22
C LEU A 217 3.43 -13.57 0.21
N CYS A 218 3.49 -14.82 0.69
CA CYS A 218 4.04 -15.14 2.01
C CYS A 218 5.50 -14.72 2.13
N VAL A 219 6.35 -15.10 1.16
CA VAL A 219 7.78 -14.77 1.17
C VAL A 219 8.01 -13.26 1.05
N PHE A 220 7.21 -12.56 0.24
CA PHE A 220 7.26 -11.11 0.12
C PHE A 220 6.90 -10.43 1.44
N GLU A 221 5.77 -10.76 2.04
CA GLU A 221 5.34 -10.15 3.31
C GLU A 221 6.32 -10.47 4.44
N GLN A 222 6.86 -11.69 4.49
CA GLN A 222 7.90 -12.06 5.46
C GLN A 222 9.17 -11.23 5.27
N GLY A 223 9.64 -11.08 4.03
CA GLY A 223 10.77 -10.23 3.68
C GLY A 223 10.56 -8.78 4.12
N CYS A 224 9.36 -8.22 3.88
CA CYS A 224 9.00 -6.89 4.36
C CYS A 224 9.06 -6.80 5.89
N LYS A 225 8.51 -7.78 6.64
CA LYS A 225 8.58 -7.75 8.12
C LYS A 225 10.03 -7.83 8.62
N TYR A 226 10.88 -8.62 7.99
CA TYR A 226 12.31 -8.62 8.33
C TYR A 226 12.99 -7.28 8.04
N LEU A 227 12.64 -6.61 6.95
CA LEU A 227 13.13 -5.26 6.67
C LEU A 227 12.71 -4.28 7.77
N PHE A 228 11.44 -4.30 8.17
CA PHE A 228 10.89 -3.42 9.21
C PHE A 228 11.48 -3.71 10.60
N ALA A 229 11.98 -4.92 10.82
CA ALA A 229 12.66 -5.33 12.04
C ALA A 229 14.19 -5.15 11.96
N HIS A 230 14.70 -4.50 10.90
CA HIS A 230 16.12 -4.30 10.62
C HIS A 230 16.94 -5.61 10.61
N ASN A 231 16.28 -6.73 10.27
CA ASN A 231 16.91 -8.04 10.09
C ASN A 231 17.29 -8.22 8.62
N TYR A 232 18.34 -7.50 8.22
CA TYR A 232 18.77 -7.39 6.83
C TYR A 232 19.15 -8.72 6.19
N ASP A 233 19.80 -9.63 6.93
CA ASP A 233 20.16 -10.96 6.42
C ASP A 233 18.92 -11.81 6.08
N ALA A 234 17.92 -11.83 6.97
CA ALA A 234 16.70 -12.59 6.74
C ALA A 234 15.83 -11.96 5.63
N CYS A 235 15.80 -10.63 5.56
CA CYS A 235 15.19 -9.90 4.44
C CYS A 235 15.84 -10.30 3.10
N ALA A 236 17.18 -10.20 3.00
CA ALA A 236 17.92 -10.54 1.80
C ALA A 236 17.70 -12.00 1.36
N LYS A 237 17.65 -12.94 2.31
CA LYS A 237 17.33 -14.35 2.01
C LYS A 237 15.94 -14.49 1.40
N SER A 238 14.92 -13.86 1.99
CA SER A 238 13.53 -13.92 1.52
C SER A 238 13.41 -13.41 0.08
N PHE A 239 13.98 -12.23 -0.21
CA PHE A 239 13.91 -11.64 -1.55
C PHE A 239 14.80 -12.33 -2.60
N THR A 240 15.83 -13.07 -2.19
CA THR A 240 16.63 -13.90 -3.10
C THR A 240 15.85 -15.10 -3.64
N GLU A 241 14.93 -15.64 -2.83
CA GLU A 241 14.11 -16.81 -3.18
C GLU A 241 12.89 -16.43 -4.03
N LEU A 242 12.41 -15.18 -3.91
CA LEU A 242 11.17 -14.71 -4.52
C LEU A 242 11.05 -14.89 -6.06
N PRO A 243 12.13 -14.73 -6.86
CA PRO A 243 12.11 -15.03 -8.30
C PRO A 243 11.70 -16.46 -8.67
N LYS A 244 11.77 -17.44 -7.74
CA LYS A 244 11.34 -18.83 -7.97
C LYS A 244 9.81 -18.94 -8.12
N TYR A 245 9.08 -17.99 -7.53
CA TYR A 245 7.62 -18.02 -7.42
C TYR A 245 6.93 -16.98 -8.32
N THR A 246 7.60 -15.86 -8.61
CA THR A 246 7.05 -14.78 -9.43
C THR A 246 8.11 -14.07 -10.26
N ASP A 247 7.71 -13.60 -11.44
CA ASP A 247 8.54 -12.83 -12.38
C ASP A 247 8.14 -11.34 -12.45
N TRP A 248 7.26 -10.91 -11.54
CA TRP A 248 6.87 -9.51 -11.38
C TRP A 248 7.92 -8.75 -10.57
N SER A 249 8.61 -7.83 -11.24
CA SER A 249 9.59 -6.93 -10.62
C SER A 249 10.82 -7.58 -9.98
N VAL A 250 11.46 -8.50 -10.70
CA VAL A 250 12.76 -9.09 -10.30
C VAL A 250 13.82 -8.02 -10.00
N ALA A 251 13.78 -6.87 -10.67
CA ALA A 251 14.64 -5.73 -10.40
C ALA A 251 14.49 -5.20 -8.96
N LEU A 252 13.25 -5.10 -8.46
CA LEU A 252 12.97 -4.71 -7.07
C LEU A 252 13.56 -5.72 -6.09
N PHE A 253 13.46 -7.01 -6.39
CA PHE A 253 13.97 -8.05 -5.48
C PHE A 253 15.50 -7.97 -5.37
N HIS A 254 16.21 -7.86 -6.49
CA HIS A 254 17.67 -7.65 -6.45
C HIS A 254 18.06 -6.34 -5.75
N TYR A 255 17.26 -5.29 -5.92
CA TYR A 255 17.47 -4.03 -5.23
C TYR A 255 17.33 -4.20 -3.71
N ILE A 256 16.25 -4.82 -3.23
CA ILE A 256 16.04 -5.07 -1.79
C ILE A 256 17.14 -5.94 -1.19
N VAL A 257 17.57 -7.00 -1.90
CA VAL A 257 18.71 -7.82 -1.47
C VAL A 257 19.98 -6.98 -1.37
N GLY A 258 20.26 -6.16 -2.39
CA GLY A 258 21.44 -5.31 -2.45
C GLY A 258 21.50 -4.31 -1.30
N ILE A 259 20.43 -3.54 -1.10
CA ILE A 259 20.37 -2.51 -0.05
C ILE A 259 20.36 -3.12 1.35
N SER A 260 19.76 -4.31 1.54
CA SER A 260 19.82 -5.01 2.83
C SER A 260 21.28 -5.30 3.20
N TYR A 261 22.10 -5.73 2.25
CA TYR A 261 23.53 -5.94 2.51
C TYR A 261 24.34 -4.65 2.62
N VAL A 262 23.91 -3.53 2.02
CA VAL A 262 24.52 -2.20 2.27
C VAL A 262 24.33 -1.79 3.72
N ASP A 263 23.12 -1.92 4.24
CA ASP A 263 22.78 -1.48 5.58
C ASP A 263 23.34 -2.46 6.63
N ALA A 264 23.34 -3.77 6.34
CA ALA A 264 24.06 -4.77 7.14
C ALA A 264 25.57 -4.49 7.21
N HIS A 265 26.19 -4.12 6.09
CA HIS A 265 27.60 -3.75 6.04
C HIS A 265 27.90 -2.53 6.93
N ARG A 266 27.07 -1.48 6.86
CA ARG A 266 27.23 -0.27 7.67
C ARG A 266 27.01 -0.55 9.15
N LYS A 267 25.96 -1.30 9.50
CA LYS A 267 25.69 -1.73 10.86
C LYS A 267 26.85 -2.55 11.44
N ALA A 268 27.42 -3.47 10.64
CA ALA A 268 28.59 -4.24 11.05
C ALA A 268 29.80 -3.33 11.31
N LEU A 269 30.08 -2.35 10.43
CA LEU A 269 31.18 -1.39 10.63
C LEU A 269 31.03 -0.59 11.93
N ARG A 270 29.83 -0.07 12.22
CA ARG A 270 29.58 0.73 13.43
C ARG A 270 29.74 -0.08 14.72
N ASN A 271 29.31 -1.33 14.69
CA ASN A 271 29.35 -2.21 15.85
C ASN A 271 30.72 -2.87 16.06
N GLY A 272 31.75 -2.48 15.31
CA GLY A 272 33.07 -3.11 15.37
C GLY A 272 33.06 -4.57 14.92
N GLY A 273 32.18 -4.92 13.97
CA GLY A 273 32.00 -6.26 13.45
C GLY A 273 33.25 -6.80 12.75
N ASP A 274 33.28 -8.13 12.60
CA ASP A 274 34.39 -8.84 11.99
C ASP A 274 34.71 -8.30 10.56
N PRO A 275 35.99 -8.03 10.23
CA PRO A 275 36.38 -7.57 8.90
C PRO A 275 35.95 -8.49 7.76
N GLU A 276 35.95 -9.81 7.96
CA GLU A 276 35.53 -10.76 6.92
C GLU A 276 34.02 -10.72 6.70
N GLN A 277 33.22 -10.67 7.76
CA GLN A 277 31.77 -10.44 7.65
C GLN A 277 31.45 -9.13 6.91
N THR A 278 32.13 -8.04 7.28
CA THR A 278 31.96 -6.73 6.68
C THR A 278 32.28 -6.74 5.17
N LYS A 279 33.40 -7.37 4.79
CA LYS A 279 33.80 -7.55 3.39
C LYS A 279 32.81 -8.42 2.62
N ARG A 280 32.29 -9.48 3.24
CA ARG A 280 31.26 -10.34 2.66
C ARG A 280 29.99 -9.57 2.35
N TYR A 281 29.50 -8.74 3.27
CA TYR A 281 28.31 -7.92 3.02
C TYR A 281 28.52 -6.95 1.86
N ALA A 282 29.65 -6.26 1.80
CA ALA A 282 29.97 -5.39 0.67
C ALA A 282 30.00 -6.14 -0.67
N ALA A 283 30.57 -7.35 -0.70
CA ALA A 283 30.60 -8.17 -1.91
C ALA A 283 29.20 -8.62 -2.35
N LEU A 284 28.34 -9.03 -1.41
CA LEU A 284 26.95 -9.43 -1.68
C LEU A 284 26.10 -8.24 -2.15
N ALA A 285 26.27 -7.07 -1.53
CA ALA A 285 25.62 -5.83 -1.96
C ALA A 285 25.98 -5.49 -3.41
N ASN A 286 27.27 -5.44 -3.74
CA ASN A 286 27.75 -5.16 -5.09
C ASN A 286 27.21 -6.16 -6.12
N LYS A 287 27.26 -7.45 -5.80
CA LYS A 287 26.74 -8.51 -6.67
C LYS A 287 25.26 -8.29 -6.97
N SER A 288 24.43 -8.10 -5.95
CA SER A 288 22.98 -7.95 -6.12
C SER A 288 22.60 -6.66 -6.82
N LEU A 289 23.21 -5.53 -6.45
CA LEU A 289 22.92 -4.23 -7.07
C LEU A 289 23.32 -4.20 -8.55
N SER A 290 24.37 -4.93 -8.94
CA SER A 290 24.80 -4.99 -10.35
C SER A 290 23.76 -5.63 -11.28
N LEU A 291 22.86 -6.47 -10.75
CA LEU A 291 21.80 -7.14 -11.52
C LEU A 291 20.59 -6.25 -11.79
N VAL A 292 20.37 -5.21 -10.95
CA VAL A 292 19.13 -4.41 -10.94
C VAL A 292 18.83 -3.78 -12.30
N MET A 293 19.81 -3.09 -12.88
CA MET A 293 19.62 -2.36 -14.14
C MET A 293 19.29 -3.28 -15.32
N GLY A 294 19.80 -4.51 -15.31
CA GLY A 294 19.52 -5.51 -16.35
C GLY A 294 18.11 -6.08 -16.27
N GLU A 295 17.47 -6.05 -15.11
CA GLU A 295 16.10 -6.55 -14.88
C GLU A 295 15.01 -5.48 -15.06
N CYS A 296 15.35 -4.19 -14.91
CA CYS A 296 14.40 -3.09 -15.03
C CYS A 296 13.71 -3.03 -16.40
N GLY A 297 12.38 -2.91 -16.41
CA GLY A 297 11.57 -2.67 -17.62
C GLY A 297 11.28 -3.92 -18.46
N LYS A 298 11.69 -5.13 -18.01
CA LYS A 298 11.28 -6.40 -18.60
C LYS A 298 9.77 -6.62 -18.49
N ARG A 299 9.17 -6.16 -17.39
CA ARG A 299 7.71 -6.13 -17.18
C ARG A 299 7.16 -4.73 -17.42
N LYS A 300 5.95 -4.66 -18.00
CA LYS A 300 5.28 -3.40 -18.32
C LYS A 300 3.79 -3.48 -18.00
N VAL A 301 3.24 -2.42 -17.44
CA VAL A 301 1.80 -2.24 -17.20
C VAL A 301 1.29 -1.22 -18.20
N LEU A 302 0.32 -1.63 -19.04
CA LEU A 302 -0.24 -0.79 -20.11
C LEU A 302 0.83 -0.13 -21.01
N GLY A 303 1.90 -0.88 -21.29
CA GLY A 303 3.02 -0.42 -22.11
C GLY A 303 4.01 0.52 -21.40
N ARG A 304 3.78 0.86 -20.13
CA ARG A 304 4.69 1.64 -19.28
C ARG A 304 5.49 0.75 -18.34
N PRO A 305 6.69 1.13 -17.90
CA PRO A 305 7.42 0.40 -16.86
C PRO A 305 6.59 0.27 -15.58
N VAL A 306 6.84 -0.78 -14.79
CA VAL A 306 6.24 -0.90 -13.46
C VAL A 306 6.70 0.30 -12.60
N PRO A 307 5.79 1.04 -11.93
CA PRO A 307 6.15 2.26 -11.21
C PRO A 307 7.31 2.10 -10.22
N ILE A 308 7.33 1.02 -9.44
CA ILE A 308 8.42 0.77 -8.48
C ILE A 308 9.79 0.60 -9.15
N GLU A 309 9.83 0.04 -10.37
CA GLU A 309 11.08 -0.15 -11.09
C GLU A 309 11.64 1.17 -11.61
N VAL A 310 10.79 2.18 -11.83
CA VAL A 310 11.25 3.53 -12.18
C VAL A 310 12.00 4.14 -11.01
N TYR A 311 11.43 4.06 -9.80
CA TYR A 311 12.09 4.47 -8.57
C TYR A 311 13.43 3.74 -8.35
N VAL A 312 13.42 2.40 -8.42
CA VAL A 312 14.64 1.58 -8.28
C VAL A 312 15.71 1.96 -9.30
N LYS A 313 15.32 2.14 -10.56
CA LYS A 313 16.24 2.54 -11.64
C LYS A 313 16.85 3.92 -11.38
N ASN A 314 16.04 4.88 -10.92
CA ASN A 314 16.52 6.24 -10.65
C ASN A 314 17.49 6.27 -9.47
N ASN A 315 17.21 5.50 -8.40
CA ASN A 315 18.14 5.31 -7.30
C ASN A 315 19.47 4.69 -7.74
N MET A 316 19.43 3.64 -8.57
CA MET A 316 20.64 3.05 -9.13
C MET A 316 21.44 4.03 -9.97
N ASN A 317 20.80 4.82 -10.84
CA ASN A 317 21.48 5.83 -11.64
C ASN A 317 22.17 6.89 -10.76
N ARG A 318 21.54 7.27 -9.65
CA ARG A 318 22.10 8.21 -8.68
C ARG A 318 23.35 7.64 -8.02
N TYR A 319 23.29 6.40 -7.52
CA TYR A 319 24.44 5.75 -6.89
C TYR A 319 25.60 5.57 -7.88
N LEU A 320 25.32 5.14 -9.12
CA LEU A 320 26.34 4.99 -10.16
C LEU A 320 26.97 6.33 -10.57
N ALA A 321 26.18 7.40 -10.66
CA ALA A 321 26.69 8.73 -10.96
C ALA A 321 27.62 9.24 -9.84
N LYS A 322 27.24 9.03 -8.57
CA LYS A 322 28.05 9.40 -7.42
C LYS A 322 29.31 8.55 -7.30
N GLN A 323 29.21 7.25 -7.53
CA GLN A 323 30.34 6.32 -7.61
C GLN A 323 31.38 6.81 -8.63
N ALA A 324 30.93 7.19 -9.83
CA ALA A 324 31.82 7.71 -10.87
C ALA A 324 32.44 9.06 -10.50
N ALA A 325 31.66 9.98 -9.91
CA ALA A 325 32.13 11.31 -9.52
C ALA A 325 33.15 11.26 -8.38
N GLN A 326 32.95 10.40 -7.39
CA GLN A 326 33.78 10.29 -6.18
C GLN A 326 34.88 9.21 -6.28
N LYS A 327 34.85 8.39 -7.33
CA LYS A 327 35.78 7.25 -7.53
C LYS A 327 35.81 6.29 -6.34
N CYS A 328 34.65 6.03 -5.76
CA CYS A 328 34.47 5.12 -4.63
C CYS A 328 33.81 3.80 -5.08
N THR A 329 33.60 2.88 -4.14
CA THR A 329 32.79 1.68 -4.38
C THR A 329 31.30 2.03 -4.45
N LEU A 330 30.48 1.17 -5.05
CA LEU A 330 29.03 1.39 -5.14
C LEU A 330 28.38 1.46 -3.74
N VAL A 331 28.88 0.69 -2.77
CA VAL A 331 28.39 0.69 -1.37
C VAL A 331 28.70 2.01 -0.66
N GLU A 332 29.87 2.59 -0.93
CA GLU A 332 30.27 3.90 -0.40
C GLU A 332 29.47 5.05 -1.04
N ALA A 333 29.05 4.90 -2.30
CA ALA A 333 28.27 5.91 -3.03
C ALA A 333 26.80 6.05 -2.61
N ILE A 334 26.36 5.33 -1.56
CA ILE A 334 24.97 5.32 -1.06
C ILE A 334 24.90 6.10 0.26
N ASP A 335 24.43 7.34 0.26
CA ASP A 335 24.59 8.25 1.41
C ASP A 335 23.35 8.48 2.25
N VAL A 336 22.23 7.88 1.89
CA VAL A 336 21.03 7.79 2.74
C VAL A 336 20.58 6.33 2.75
N SER A 337 20.12 5.81 3.88
CA SER A 337 19.69 4.41 3.98
C SER A 337 18.56 4.14 2.98
N PRO A 338 18.79 3.27 1.98
CA PRO A 338 17.73 2.89 1.06
C PRO A 338 16.72 1.94 1.70
N ALA A 339 17.09 1.22 2.77
CA ALA A 339 16.13 0.43 3.54
C ALA A 339 15.10 1.35 4.20
N GLU A 340 15.55 2.44 4.83
CA GLU A 340 14.65 3.43 5.43
C GLU A 340 13.77 4.14 4.40
N GLU A 341 14.31 4.44 3.20
CA GLU A 341 13.48 4.91 2.08
C GLU A 341 12.35 3.91 1.74
N LEU A 342 12.64 2.61 1.74
CA LEU A 342 11.63 1.57 1.49
C LEU A 342 10.66 1.38 2.67
N ILE A 343 11.12 1.47 3.92
CA ILE A 343 10.27 1.42 5.12
C ILE A 343 9.23 2.55 5.03
N TRP A 344 9.67 3.76 4.72
CA TRP A 344 8.80 4.90 4.50
C TRP A 344 7.85 4.68 3.32
N LEU A 345 8.35 4.20 2.18
CA LEU A 345 7.53 3.93 0.99
C LEU A 345 6.40 2.94 1.27
N HIS A 346 6.66 1.90 2.07
CA HIS A 346 5.65 0.93 2.48
C HIS A 346 4.70 1.47 3.55
N GLY A 347 4.92 2.67 4.10
CA GLY A 347 4.17 3.21 5.22
C GLY A 347 4.28 2.33 6.47
N ALA A 348 5.45 1.75 6.71
CA ALA A 348 5.63 0.71 7.71
C ALA A 348 5.82 1.21 9.14
N HIS A 349 6.13 2.49 9.35
CA HIS A 349 6.40 3.07 10.66
C HIS A 349 5.26 2.85 11.68
N ASP A 350 4.00 2.94 11.24
CA ASP A 350 2.84 2.69 12.10
C ASP A 350 2.69 1.21 12.49
N SER A 351 3.38 0.31 11.79
CA SER A 351 3.43 -1.13 12.09
C SER A 351 4.64 -1.54 12.94
N MET A 352 5.59 -0.63 13.16
CA MET A 352 6.84 -0.91 13.86
C MET A 352 6.68 -0.59 15.35
N PRO A 353 7.16 -1.44 16.28
CA PRO A 353 7.20 -1.07 17.69
C PRO A 353 8.21 0.07 17.92
N GLU A 354 8.07 0.77 19.05
CA GLU A 354 8.94 1.91 19.40
C GLU A 354 10.44 1.57 19.30
N ALA A 355 10.85 0.39 19.78
CA ALA A 355 12.23 -0.06 19.70
C ALA A 355 12.77 -0.09 18.26
N GLN A 356 11.95 -0.49 17.29
CA GLN A 356 12.35 -0.53 15.89
C GLN A 356 12.38 0.88 15.26
N LEU A 357 11.50 1.79 15.68
CA LEU A 357 11.55 3.19 15.24
C LEU A 357 12.81 3.91 15.76
N GLN A 358 13.26 3.57 16.97
CA GLN A 358 14.53 4.08 17.49
C GLN A 358 15.72 3.56 16.68
N VAL A 359 15.70 2.28 16.27
CA VAL A 359 16.71 1.74 15.36
C VAL A 359 16.72 2.50 14.03
N SER A 360 15.55 2.81 13.45
CA SER A 360 15.50 3.63 12.22
C SER A 360 16.13 5.02 12.40
N LEU A 361 15.90 5.68 13.52
CA LEU A 361 16.55 6.97 13.83
C LEU A 361 18.07 6.84 13.93
N GLU A 362 18.58 5.81 14.63
CA GLU A 362 20.01 5.51 14.74
C GLU A 362 20.63 5.19 13.37
N GLU A 363 19.95 4.40 12.55
CA GLU A 363 20.38 4.08 11.20
C GLU A 363 20.46 5.35 10.36
N LEU A 364 19.43 6.20 10.35
CA LEU A 364 19.41 7.47 9.61
C LEU A 364 20.54 8.42 10.04
N GLU A 365 20.82 8.52 11.34
CA GLU A 365 21.92 9.35 11.87
C GLU A 365 23.31 8.84 11.50
N SER A 366 23.43 7.54 11.25
CA SER A 366 24.72 6.95 10.92
C SER A 366 25.19 7.25 9.50
N TYR A 367 24.29 7.70 8.63
CA TYR A 367 24.62 8.05 7.25
C TYR A 367 25.13 9.50 7.19
N LYS A 368 26.26 9.70 6.53
CA LYS A 368 26.82 11.03 6.30
C LYS A 368 26.23 11.63 5.03
N THR A 369 25.36 12.62 5.18
CA THR A 369 24.81 13.36 4.06
C THR A 369 25.84 14.33 3.50
N ALA A 370 26.07 14.32 2.19
CA ALA A 370 27.09 15.12 1.52
C ALA A 370 26.56 16.45 0.93
N ASN A 371 25.24 16.61 0.83
CA ASN A 371 24.60 17.79 0.27
C ASN A 371 23.19 18.01 0.83
N ASP A 372 22.62 19.18 0.53
CA ASP A 372 21.27 19.60 0.95
C ASP A 372 20.17 18.61 0.57
N GLU A 373 20.27 17.95 -0.60
CA GLU A 373 19.26 17.00 -1.07
C GLU A 373 19.25 15.72 -0.22
N GLU A 374 20.44 15.21 0.11
CA GLU A 374 20.63 14.06 0.99
C GLU A 374 20.20 14.38 2.43
N ALA A 375 20.50 15.59 2.91
CA ALA A 375 20.06 16.10 4.21
C ALA A 375 18.53 16.20 4.28
N ALA A 376 17.90 16.82 3.27
CA ALA A 376 16.45 16.96 3.19
C ALA A 376 15.75 15.59 3.11
N ARG A 377 16.28 14.63 2.35
CA ARG A 377 15.74 13.27 2.33
C ARG A 377 15.85 12.59 3.69
N THR A 378 16.99 12.73 4.37
CA THR A 378 17.19 12.14 5.71
C THR A 378 16.23 12.75 6.73
N ALA A 379 16.07 14.08 6.73
CA ALA A 379 15.13 14.80 7.60
C ALA A 379 13.67 14.33 7.38
N LEU A 380 13.26 14.12 6.13
CA LEU A 380 11.93 13.58 5.82
C LEU A 380 11.70 12.19 6.44
N LEU A 381 12.69 11.28 6.32
CA LEU A 381 12.59 9.93 6.89
C LEU A 381 12.59 9.97 8.43
N LYS A 382 13.42 10.83 9.03
CA LYS A 382 13.42 11.07 10.48
C LYS A 382 12.08 11.58 10.98
N ALA A 383 11.49 12.55 10.28
CA ALA A 383 10.19 13.10 10.63
C ALA A 383 9.08 12.03 10.63
N ALA A 384 9.10 11.08 9.68
CA ALA A 384 8.15 9.97 9.69
C ALA A 384 8.31 9.07 10.93
N CYS A 385 9.54 8.81 11.38
CA CYS A 385 9.81 8.10 12.63
C CYS A 385 9.30 8.88 13.85
N LEU A 386 9.64 10.17 13.96
CA LEU A 386 9.19 11.06 15.05
C LEU A 386 7.67 11.10 15.13
N ARG A 387 6.99 11.17 13.98
CA ARG A 387 5.53 11.13 13.88
C ARG A 387 4.96 9.83 14.45
N SER A 388 5.49 8.67 14.05
CA SER A 388 5.01 7.37 14.52
C SER A 388 5.40 7.05 15.98
N LEU A 389 6.31 7.84 16.57
CA LEU A 389 6.60 7.92 18.01
C LEU A 389 5.66 8.88 18.77
N GLY A 390 4.72 9.55 18.07
CA GLY A 390 3.80 10.52 18.66
C GLY A 390 4.39 11.92 18.86
N GLN A 391 5.63 12.17 18.44
CA GLN A 391 6.30 13.48 18.52
C GLN A 391 5.90 14.36 17.33
N ILE A 392 4.60 14.64 17.21
CA ILE A 392 4.00 15.23 16.01
C ILE A 392 4.57 16.61 15.67
N SER A 393 4.71 17.49 16.67
CA SER A 393 5.20 18.85 16.43
C SER A 393 6.68 18.86 16.04
N SER A 394 7.50 18.00 16.64
CA SER A 394 8.91 17.81 16.25
C SER A 394 9.05 17.25 14.85
N ALA A 395 8.19 16.29 14.47
CA ALA A 395 8.16 15.77 13.10
C ALA A 395 7.84 16.86 12.07
N ARG A 396 6.86 17.73 12.36
CA ARG A 396 6.52 18.84 11.46
C ARG A 396 7.67 19.85 11.38
N GLU A 397 8.25 20.24 12.52
CA GLU A 397 9.36 21.18 12.58
C GLU A 397 10.56 20.69 11.76
N GLU A 398 10.91 19.40 11.88
CA GLU A 398 11.98 18.76 11.09
C GLU A 398 11.72 18.93 9.58
N ILE A 399 10.48 18.72 9.12
CA ILE A 399 10.13 18.85 7.70
C ILE A 399 10.18 20.32 7.25
N GLU A 400 9.59 21.21 8.02
CA GLU A 400 9.50 22.64 7.69
C GLU A 400 10.89 23.29 7.63
N GLN A 401 11.77 22.95 8.58
CA GLN A 401 13.09 23.57 8.72
C GLN A 401 14.18 22.93 7.85
N HIS A 402 14.07 21.64 7.52
CA HIS A 402 15.14 20.92 6.82
C HIS A 402 14.75 20.38 5.44
N VAL A 403 13.47 20.41 5.08
CA VAL A 403 13.00 19.90 3.78
C VAL A 403 12.34 21.00 2.96
N LEU A 404 11.28 21.62 3.48
CA LEU A 404 10.49 22.61 2.74
C LEU A 404 11.24 23.93 2.52
N ILE A 405 12.29 24.24 3.31
CA ILE A 405 13.18 25.38 3.05
C ILE A 405 13.81 25.33 1.64
N HIS A 406 13.93 24.14 1.06
CA HIS A 406 14.54 23.95 -0.25
C HIS A 406 13.56 24.06 -1.43
N THR A 407 12.29 24.38 -1.19
CA THR A 407 11.25 24.44 -2.24
C THR A 407 11.66 25.30 -3.44
N SER A 408 12.33 26.44 -3.21
CA SER A 408 12.79 27.36 -4.26
C SER A 408 14.15 26.98 -4.88
N THR A 409 14.95 26.16 -4.19
CA THR A 409 16.33 25.82 -4.56
C THR A 409 16.48 24.40 -5.07
N ALA A 410 15.49 23.52 -4.88
CA ALA A 410 15.56 22.09 -5.23
C ALA A 410 15.84 21.82 -6.71
N ARG A 411 15.49 22.75 -7.61
CA ARG A 411 15.87 22.70 -9.03
C ARG A 411 17.39 22.65 -9.26
N ASN A 412 18.19 23.05 -8.27
CA ASN A 412 19.65 23.07 -8.31
C ASN A 412 20.29 21.79 -7.76
N TRP A 413 19.52 20.85 -7.20
CA TRP A 413 20.04 19.59 -6.65
C TRP A 413 20.67 18.64 -7.70
N GLY A 414 20.55 19.00 -8.97
CA GLY A 414 21.18 18.30 -10.08
C GLY A 414 20.30 17.22 -10.70
N ARG A 415 20.79 16.65 -11.80
CA ARG A 415 20.02 15.76 -12.67
C ARG A 415 19.57 14.45 -12.01
N HIS A 416 20.32 13.97 -11.03
CA HIS A 416 20.10 12.68 -10.37
C HIS A 416 19.50 12.80 -8.97
N ALA A 417 19.05 13.99 -8.58
CA ALA A 417 18.34 14.22 -7.32
C ALA A 417 17.00 13.46 -7.26
N SER A 418 16.60 13.07 -6.05
CA SER A 418 15.26 12.52 -5.81
C SER A 418 14.19 13.58 -6.05
N ASN A 419 13.28 13.29 -6.98
CA ASN A 419 12.18 14.18 -7.33
C ASN A 419 10.94 14.01 -6.44
N TRP A 420 10.97 13.09 -5.47
CA TRP A 420 9.82 12.72 -4.63
C TRP A 420 9.85 13.31 -3.22
N VAL A 421 10.99 13.86 -2.77
CA VAL A 421 11.19 14.34 -1.39
C VAL A 421 10.26 15.50 -1.04
N LEU A 422 10.17 16.54 -1.88
CA LEU A 422 9.30 17.68 -1.62
C LEU A 422 7.79 17.33 -1.65
N PRO A 423 7.27 16.60 -2.66
CA PRO A 423 5.87 16.15 -2.62
C PRO A 423 5.55 15.29 -1.40
N ALA A 424 6.52 14.49 -0.94
CA ALA A 424 6.40 13.71 0.28
C ALA A 424 6.41 14.54 1.56
N ALA A 425 7.21 15.60 1.61
CA ALA A 425 7.23 16.55 2.71
C ALA A 425 5.86 17.23 2.88
N ASP A 426 5.24 17.69 1.78
CA ASP A 426 3.88 18.24 1.82
C ASP A 426 2.89 17.20 2.39
N TYR A 427 2.96 15.95 1.92
CA TYR A 427 2.10 14.89 2.46
C TYR A 427 2.32 14.69 3.96
N GLU A 428 3.56 14.52 4.43
CA GLU A 428 3.86 14.28 5.86
C GLU A 428 3.48 15.47 6.76
N VAL A 429 3.63 16.72 6.30
CA VAL A 429 3.12 17.90 7.02
C VAL A 429 1.59 17.85 7.12
N ALA A 430 0.90 17.48 6.03
CA ALA A 430 -0.54 17.30 6.09
C ALA A 430 -0.96 16.23 7.12
N VAL A 431 -0.20 15.13 7.23
CA VAL A 431 -0.44 14.11 8.27
C VAL A 431 -0.23 14.70 9.67
N CYS A 432 0.83 15.46 9.90
CA CYS A 432 1.09 16.09 11.20
C CYS A 432 -0.05 17.05 11.58
N LEU A 433 -0.47 17.93 10.67
CA LEU A 433 -1.60 18.84 10.87
C LEU A 433 -2.92 18.10 11.13
N TRP A 434 -3.14 16.97 10.46
CA TRP A 434 -4.28 16.10 10.73
C TRP A 434 -4.27 15.57 12.18
N HIS A 435 -3.13 15.12 12.70
CA HIS A 435 -3.01 14.70 14.09
C HIS A 435 -3.20 15.85 15.07
N GLU A 436 -2.57 16.99 14.81
CA GLU A 436 -2.66 18.18 15.66
C GLU A 436 -4.06 18.79 15.71
N ALA A 437 -4.93 18.50 14.74
CA ALA A 437 -6.35 18.89 14.77
C ALA A 437 -7.17 18.15 15.86
N GLY A 438 -6.54 17.24 16.61
CA GLY A 438 -7.12 16.52 17.72
C GLY A 438 -7.98 15.32 17.30
N PRO A 439 -8.47 14.51 18.26
CA PRO A 439 -9.30 13.34 17.96
C PRO A 439 -10.65 13.71 17.32
N ASP A 440 -11.27 14.82 17.77
CA ASP A 440 -12.58 15.25 17.30
C ASP A 440 -12.54 16.01 15.96
N LYS A 441 -11.35 16.29 15.42
CA LYS A 441 -11.13 17.03 14.17
C LYS A 441 -11.93 18.34 14.10
N GLN A 442 -11.92 19.11 15.18
CA GLN A 442 -12.67 20.37 15.29
C GLN A 442 -11.82 21.61 14.91
N ASP A 443 -10.49 21.50 14.89
CA ASP A 443 -9.58 22.60 14.53
C ASP A 443 -9.61 22.86 13.01
N GLN A 444 -10.57 23.70 12.59
CA GLN A 444 -10.78 24.06 11.19
C GLN A 444 -9.54 24.73 10.54
N ALA A 445 -8.73 25.46 11.32
CA ALA A 445 -7.55 26.13 10.79
C ALA A 445 -6.49 25.09 10.38
N LYS A 446 -6.22 24.11 11.26
CA LYS A 446 -5.31 22.99 10.93
C LYS A 446 -5.84 22.12 9.81
N LEU A 447 -7.14 21.85 9.76
CA LEU A 447 -7.73 21.07 8.67
C LEU A 447 -7.62 21.77 7.32
N ARG A 448 -7.75 23.10 7.27
CA ARG A 448 -7.50 23.88 6.03
C ARG A 448 -6.03 23.89 5.65
N ALA A 449 -5.11 24.03 6.60
CA ALA A 449 -3.68 23.92 6.31
C ALA A 449 -3.31 22.52 5.79
N CYS A 450 -3.90 21.47 6.39
CA CYS A 450 -3.79 20.10 5.92
C CYS A 450 -4.28 19.96 4.46
N ALA A 451 -5.41 20.58 4.11
CA ALA A 451 -5.94 20.61 2.75
C ALA A 451 -4.96 21.27 1.75
N GLU A 452 -4.35 22.40 2.10
CA GLU A 452 -3.41 23.09 1.22
C GLU A 452 -2.16 22.26 0.93
N HIS A 453 -1.61 21.58 1.94
CA HIS A 453 -0.49 20.67 1.74
C HIS A 453 -0.86 19.43 0.91
N LEU A 454 -2.05 18.84 1.13
CA LEU A 454 -2.54 17.76 0.26
C LEU A 454 -2.74 18.22 -1.18
N LYS A 455 -3.19 19.45 -1.39
CA LYS A 455 -3.32 20.07 -2.70
C LYS A 455 -1.96 20.24 -3.37
N ALA A 456 -0.95 20.73 -2.64
CA ALA A 456 0.42 20.85 -3.13
C ALA A 456 0.99 19.48 -3.53
N ALA A 457 0.90 18.48 -2.66
CA ALA A 457 1.32 17.10 -2.92
C ALA A 457 0.59 16.50 -4.14
N SER A 458 -0.71 16.76 -4.29
CA SER A 458 -1.51 16.24 -5.42
C SER A 458 -1.15 16.88 -6.77
N LYS A 459 -0.71 18.15 -6.77
CA LYS A 459 -0.31 18.89 -7.98
C LYS A 459 1.08 18.49 -8.46
N ALA A 460 1.94 18.02 -7.55
CA ALA A 460 3.21 17.44 -7.92
C ALA A 460 2.98 16.21 -8.82
N SER A 461 3.59 16.22 -10.00
CA SER A 461 3.41 15.14 -10.98
C SER A 461 4.74 14.75 -11.60
N GLY A 462 4.83 13.49 -12.05
CA GLY A 462 6.02 12.96 -12.70
C GLY A 462 7.16 12.61 -11.75
N HIS A 463 6.93 12.59 -10.43
CA HIS A 463 7.89 12.10 -9.46
C HIS A 463 7.78 10.57 -9.27
N ASP A 464 8.86 9.95 -8.82
CA ASP A 464 9.06 8.50 -8.86
C ASP A 464 8.04 7.73 -8.02
N LEU A 465 7.52 8.36 -6.97
CA LEU A 465 6.63 7.75 -5.99
C LEU A 465 5.16 8.19 -6.11
N GLN A 466 4.80 8.88 -7.20
CA GLN A 466 3.46 9.41 -7.43
C GLN A 466 2.37 8.34 -7.30
N THR A 467 2.62 7.14 -7.83
CA THR A 467 1.65 6.03 -7.76
C THR A 467 1.46 5.53 -6.32
N PHE A 468 2.51 5.50 -5.51
CA PHE A 468 2.46 5.01 -4.12
C PHE A 468 1.76 6.00 -3.20
N GLN A 469 2.03 7.30 -3.36
CA GLN A 469 1.38 8.34 -2.57
C GLN A 469 -0.05 8.66 -3.03
N GLY A 470 -0.39 8.38 -4.30
CA GLY A 470 -1.67 8.78 -4.89
C GLY A 470 -2.89 8.27 -4.12
N ILE A 471 -2.87 7.00 -3.66
CA ILE A 471 -3.97 6.43 -2.87
C ILE A 471 -4.09 7.13 -1.51
N LYS A 472 -2.95 7.41 -0.85
CA LYS A 472 -2.92 8.09 0.45
C LYS A 472 -3.46 9.52 0.34
N ILE A 473 -2.95 10.29 -0.63
CA ILE A 473 -3.37 11.67 -0.90
C ILE A 473 -4.86 11.71 -1.27
N SER A 474 -5.31 10.86 -2.20
CA SER A 474 -6.72 10.80 -2.61
C SER A 474 -7.65 10.45 -1.44
N THR A 475 -7.23 9.54 -0.57
CA THR A 475 -7.98 9.16 0.64
C THR A 475 -8.04 10.31 1.63
N GLY A 476 -6.93 11.02 1.86
CA GLY A 476 -6.89 12.22 2.71
C GLY A 476 -7.81 13.33 2.20
N ILE A 477 -7.76 13.65 0.91
CA ILE A 477 -8.64 14.63 0.27
C ILE A 477 -10.11 14.22 0.41
N GLY A 478 -10.43 12.94 0.17
CA GLY A 478 -11.78 12.41 0.35
C GLY A 478 -12.27 12.53 1.80
N THR A 479 -11.39 12.30 2.76
CA THR A 479 -11.67 12.45 4.20
C THR A 479 -11.99 13.90 4.55
N LEU A 480 -11.16 14.86 4.13
CA LEU A 480 -11.37 16.28 4.38
C LEU A 480 -12.69 16.79 3.76
N LYS A 481 -13.02 16.36 2.55
CA LYS A 481 -14.29 16.71 1.89
C LYS A 481 -15.51 16.22 2.67
N LYS A 482 -15.45 15.03 3.27
CA LYS A 482 -16.53 14.52 4.13
C LYS A 482 -16.73 15.34 5.40
N LEU A 483 -15.68 16.05 5.85
CA LEU A 483 -15.73 17.00 6.97
C LEU A 483 -16.12 18.42 6.54
N GLY A 484 -16.47 18.63 5.27
CA GLY A 484 -16.83 19.96 4.74
C GLY A 484 -15.64 20.88 4.46
N ILE A 485 -14.42 20.34 4.39
CA ILE A 485 -13.21 21.10 4.05
C ILE A 485 -12.98 21.04 2.54
N GLU A 486 -12.85 22.21 1.91
CA GLU A 486 -12.49 22.32 0.49
C GLU A 486 -10.99 22.07 0.29
N VAL A 487 -10.63 21.38 -0.81
CA VAL A 487 -9.25 21.03 -1.17
C VAL A 487 -8.99 21.39 -2.63
#